data_AF-Q53LI4-F1
#
_entry.id   AF-Q53LI4-F1
#
_cell.length_a   1.000
_cell.length_b   1.000
_cell.length_c   1.000
_cell.angle_alpha   90.00
_cell.angle_beta   90.00
_cell.angle_gamma   90.00
#
_symmetry.space_group_name_H-M   'P 1'
#
loop_
_entity.id
_entity.type
_entity.pdbx_description
1 polymer ?
#
loop_
_entity_poly.entity_id
_entity_poly.type
_entity_poly.pdbx_seq_one_letter_code
_entity_poly.pdbx_strand_id
1 'polypeptide(L)'
;MAGSSSLASPHSLLLPLLLLFLLVAAAIGSYDPKAFCSKTTDIASCLRVFPTLPDIVTKAQDNKELYKRLVRYCSFKTYEATSLAESMIATTTAADPKISAPFFPQWKRDEAMTTKTPPGKCLLSCNKTIGEVDAILTCGHTYMEDRPPIIHQNLTVLFHGGHPPSLCKSGCLDGSSSEGEALLATKFNYIWSLLDLMKAVLPEYLSETGTATTTVPSPYVAAAAAPAP
;
A
#
# COMPACT_ATOMS: atom_id res chain seq x y z
N MET A 1 -23.09 -74.91 -8.62
CA MET A 1 -22.30 -74.82 -7.36
C MET A 1 -22.39 -73.39 -6.86
N ALA A 2 -22.73 -73.23 -5.58
CA ALA A 2 -23.04 -71.94 -4.95
C ALA A 2 -21.82 -71.01 -4.95
N GLY A 3 -22.01 -69.76 -5.39
CA GLY A 3 -21.02 -68.70 -5.28
C GLY A 3 -21.16 -68.02 -3.92
N SER A 4 -20.13 -68.14 -3.09
CA SER A 4 -20.04 -67.51 -1.77
C SER A 4 -19.99 -65.99 -1.92
N SER A 5 -21.02 -65.29 -1.45
CA SER A 5 -20.99 -63.84 -1.26
C SER A 5 -20.26 -63.55 0.05
N SER A 6 -18.98 -63.19 -0.02
CA SER A 6 -18.25 -62.64 1.13
C SER A 6 -18.90 -61.32 1.53
N LEU A 7 -19.63 -61.35 2.65
CA LEU A 7 -20.10 -60.17 3.36
C LEU A 7 -18.87 -59.38 3.82
N ALA A 8 -18.51 -58.34 3.07
CA ALA A 8 -17.50 -57.38 3.46
C ALA A 8 -17.95 -56.73 4.79
N SER A 9 -17.17 -56.96 5.84
CA SER A 9 -17.44 -56.45 7.18
C SER A 9 -17.54 -54.91 7.18
N PRO A 10 -18.55 -54.32 7.86
CA PRO A 10 -18.80 -52.87 7.86
C PRO A 10 -17.62 -52.04 8.41
N HIS A 11 -16.70 -52.64 9.19
CA HIS A 11 -15.51 -51.96 9.68
C HIS A 11 -14.50 -51.61 8.58
N SER A 12 -14.54 -52.26 7.42
CA SER A 12 -13.62 -51.98 6.31
C SER A 12 -13.89 -50.63 5.63
N LEU A 13 -15.10 -50.08 5.78
CA LEU A 13 -15.49 -48.79 5.17
C LEU A 13 -15.21 -47.58 6.07
N LEU A 14 -15.06 -47.76 7.38
CA LEU A 14 -14.78 -46.67 8.32
C LEU A 14 -13.37 -46.09 8.13
N LEU A 15 -12.37 -46.96 7.92
CA LEU A 15 -10.97 -46.54 7.74
C LEU A 15 -10.75 -45.66 6.49
N PRO A 16 -11.23 -46.04 5.28
CA PRO A 16 -11.10 -45.19 4.11
C PRO A 16 -11.92 -43.90 4.22
N LEU A 17 -13.08 -43.91 4.88
CA LEU A 17 -13.87 -42.69 5.09
C LEU A 17 -13.14 -41.70 6.01
N LEU A 18 -12.53 -42.18 7.09
CA LEU A 18 -11.78 -41.35 8.04
C LEU A 18 -10.50 -40.78 7.40
N LEU A 19 -9.81 -41.57 6.57
CA LEU A 19 -8.71 -41.10 5.72
C LEU A 19 -9.18 -40.04 4.72
N LEU A 20 -10.35 -40.21 4.11
CA LEU A 20 -10.94 -39.21 3.20
C LEU A 20 -11.25 -37.91 3.95
N PHE A 21 -11.83 -37.97 5.16
CA PHE A 21 -12.08 -36.78 5.98
C PHE A 21 -10.79 -36.07 6.41
N LEU A 22 -9.74 -36.82 6.77
CA LEU A 22 -8.43 -36.23 7.10
C LEU A 22 -7.76 -35.59 5.87
N LEU A 23 -7.88 -36.22 4.69
CA LEU A 23 -7.40 -35.66 3.42
C LEU A 23 -8.16 -34.40 3.01
N VAL A 24 -9.48 -34.38 3.18
CA VAL A 24 -10.31 -33.19 2.91
C VAL A 24 -10.01 -32.08 3.93
N ALA A 25 -9.83 -32.41 5.21
CA ALA A 25 -9.49 -31.42 6.24
C ALA A 25 -8.09 -30.82 6.04
N ALA A 26 -7.11 -31.60 5.58
CA ALA A 26 -5.76 -31.10 5.26
C ALA A 26 -5.71 -30.25 3.98
N ALA A 27 -6.65 -30.45 3.04
CA ALA A 27 -6.75 -29.68 1.81
C ALA A 27 -7.43 -28.32 1.98
N ILE A 28 -8.12 -28.07 3.11
CA ILE A 28 -8.53 -26.72 3.51
C ILE A 28 -7.31 -26.06 4.18
N GLY A 29 -6.26 -25.82 3.40
CA GLY A 29 -5.19 -24.95 3.86
C GLY A 29 -5.81 -23.63 4.29
N SER A 30 -5.61 -23.24 5.56
CA SER A 30 -6.04 -21.92 6.03
C SER A 30 -5.46 -20.87 5.08
N TYR A 31 -6.29 -19.97 4.58
CA TYR A 31 -5.84 -18.85 3.77
C TYR A 31 -4.74 -18.09 4.52
N ASP A 32 -3.57 -17.93 3.89
CA ASP A 32 -2.41 -17.25 4.47
C ASP A 32 -2.09 -15.99 3.66
N PRO A 33 -2.59 -14.81 4.08
CA PRO A 33 -2.29 -13.55 3.39
C PRO A 33 -0.78 -13.23 3.36
N LYS A 34 0.01 -13.76 4.30
CA LYS A 34 1.46 -13.52 4.35
C LYS A 34 2.19 -14.15 3.18
N ALA A 35 1.66 -15.23 2.61
CA ALA A 35 2.25 -15.93 1.47
C ALA A 35 2.44 -15.00 0.25
N PHE A 36 1.64 -13.94 0.13
CA PHE A 36 1.78 -12.93 -0.92
C PHE A 36 3.08 -12.13 -0.85
N CYS A 37 3.76 -12.06 0.30
CA CYS A 37 5.09 -11.44 0.38
C CYS A 37 6.12 -12.14 -0.52
N SER A 38 5.92 -13.40 -0.92
CA SER A 38 6.82 -14.06 -1.88
C SER A 38 6.70 -13.52 -3.31
N LYS A 39 5.61 -12.81 -3.63
CA LYS A 39 5.29 -12.27 -4.96
C LYS A 39 5.59 -10.76 -5.09
N THR A 40 6.05 -10.11 -4.02
CA THR A 40 6.41 -8.69 -4.01
C THR A 40 7.80 -8.44 -4.60
N THR A 41 8.06 -7.23 -5.08
CA THR A 41 9.39 -6.83 -5.57
C THR A 41 10.44 -6.73 -4.45
N ASP A 42 10.02 -6.46 -3.22
CA ASP A 42 10.87 -6.44 -2.02
C ASP A 42 10.29 -7.33 -0.90
N ILE A 43 10.64 -8.62 -0.96
CA ILE A 43 10.21 -9.65 0.00
C ILE A 43 10.57 -9.24 1.44
N ALA A 44 11.78 -8.70 1.65
CA ALA A 44 12.27 -8.35 2.97
C ALA A 44 11.45 -7.21 3.61
N SER A 45 11.14 -6.18 2.82
CA SER A 45 10.30 -5.07 3.30
C SER A 45 8.85 -5.52 3.54
N CYS A 46 8.29 -6.38 2.68
CA CYS A 46 6.97 -6.96 2.92
C CYS A 46 6.93 -7.75 4.23
N LEU A 47 7.88 -8.66 4.45
CA LEU A 47 7.95 -9.48 5.67
C LEU A 47 8.20 -8.65 6.94
N ARG A 48 8.83 -7.47 6.82
CA ARG A 48 8.99 -6.52 7.92
C ARG A 48 7.68 -5.80 8.24
N VAL A 49 6.91 -5.42 7.23
CA VAL A 49 5.67 -4.65 7.37
C VAL A 49 4.49 -5.54 7.76
N PHE A 50 4.39 -6.75 7.21
CA PHE A 50 3.22 -7.61 7.39
C PHE A 50 2.83 -7.86 8.87
N PRO A 51 3.76 -8.13 9.81
CA PRO A 51 3.42 -8.32 11.22
C PRO A 51 2.84 -7.07 11.91
N THR A 52 3.00 -5.89 11.33
CA THR A 52 2.48 -4.62 11.88
C THR A 52 1.08 -4.29 11.35
N LEU A 53 0.57 -5.08 10.40
CA LEU A 53 -0.75 -4.88 9.84
C LEU A 53 -1.82 -5.18 10.91
N PRO A 54 -2.91 -4.42 10.94
CA PRO A 54 -4.00 -4.69 11.88
C PRO A 54 -4.67 -6.04 11.55
N ASP A 55 -5.21 -6.69 12.59
CA ASP A 55 -5.92 -7.97 12.49
C ASP A 55 -7.00 -8.00 11.40
N ILE A 56 -7.67 -6.87 11.17
CA ILE A 56 -8.64 -6.76 10.09
C ILE A 56 -8.00 -7.11 8.75
N VAL A 57 -6.77 -6.68 8.45
CA VAL A 57 -6.09 -7.01 7.20
C VAL A 57 -5.53 -8.44 7.24
N THR A 58 -4.85 -8.83 8.32
CA THR A 58 -4.13 -10.12 8.39
C THR A 58 -5.03 -11.34 8.57
N LYS A 59 -6.28 -11.16 9.02
CA LYS A 59 -7.29 -12.23 9.14
C LYS A 59 -8.28 -12.21 7.97
N ALA A 60 -7.89 -11.67 6.82
CA ALA A 60 -8.66 -11.83 5.60
C ALA A 60 -8.93 -13.33 5.33
N GLN A 61 -10.12 -13.67 4.83
CA GLN A 61 -10.50 -15.07 4.56
C GLN A 61 -10.23 -15.53 3.11
N ASP A 62 -10.14 -14.58 2.19
CA ASP A 62 -9.89 -14.82 0.76
C ASP A 62 -9.18 -13.61 0.10
N ASN A 63 -8.84 -13.74 -1.18
CA ASN A 63 -8.15 -12.69 -1.94
C ASN A 63 -9.01 -11.44 -2.12
N LYS A 64 -10.32 -11.61 -2.28
CA LYS A 64 -11.31 -10.53 -2.37
C LYS A 64 -11.30 -9.65 -1.13
N GLU A 65 -11.35 -10.27 0.05
CA GLU A 65 -11.34 -9.63 1.34
C GLU A 65 -9.98 -8.98 1.61
N LEU A 66 -8.88 -9.69 1.36
CA LEU A 66 -7.54 -9.17 1.55
C LEU A 66 -7.32 -7.89 0.74
N TYR A 67 -7.62 -7.92 -0.55
CA TYR A 67 -7.47 -6.76 -1.43
C TYR A 67 -8.29 -5.56 -0.94
N LYS A 68 -9.59 -5.75 -0.67
CA LYS A 68 -10.47 -4.66 -0.22
C LYS A 68 -9.98 -4.02 1.08
N ARG A 69 -9.48 -4.85 2.01
CA ARG A 69 -8.95 -4.39 3.29
C ARG A 69 -7.60 -3.69 3.13
N LEU A 70 -6.72 -4.19 2.26
CA LEU A 70 -5.46 -3.54 1.90
C LEU A 70 -5.68 -2.18 1.25
N VAL A 71 -6.58 -2.05 0.26
CA VAL A 71 -6.90 -0.77 -0.39
C VAL A 71 -7.37 0.26 0.64
N ARG A 72 -8.31 -0.12 1.51
CA ARG A 72 -8.83 0.77 2.55
C ARG A 72 -7.73 1.20 3.52
N TYR A 73 -6.95 0.26 4.02
CA TYR A 73 -5.88 0.53 4.98
C TYR A 73 -4.76 1.37 4.37
N CYS A 74 -4.35 1.06 3.14
CA CYS A 74 -3.35 1.81 2.41
C CYS A 74 -3.83 3.25 2.16
N SER A 75 -5.08 3.44 1.75
CA SER A 75 -5.67 4.78 1.54
C SER A 75 -5.64 5.62 2.82
N PHE A 76 -5.98 5.00 3.97
CA PHE A 76 -5.88 5.68 5.27
C PHE A 76 -4.44 6.07 5.63
N LYS A 77 -3.46 5.19 5.36
CA LYS A 77 -2.04 5.49 5.63
C LYS A 77 -1.50 6.56 4.69
N THR A 78 -1.90 6.57 3.42
CA THR A 78 -1.60 7.65 2.47
C THR A 78 -2.15 8.98 2.99
N TYR A 79 -3.41 9.02 3.43
CA TYR A 79 -4.00 10.23 4.02
C TYR A 79 -3.22 10.76 5.25
N GLU A 80 -2.80 9.89 6.17
CA GLU A 80 -1.95 10.27 7.31
C GLU A 80 -0.62 10.89 6.85
N ALA A 81 0.00 10.32 5.81
CA ALA A 81 1.26 10.83 5.28
C ALA A 81 1.09 12.17 4.56
N THR A 82 0.02 12.33 3.76
CA THR A 82 -0.35 13.60 3.13
C THR A 82 -0.57 14.68 4.18
N SER A 83 -1.40 14.40 5.18
CA SER A 83 -1.71 15.36 6.26
C SER A 83 -0.45 15.82 7.00
N LEU A 84 0.47 14.89 7.27
CA LEU A 84 1.75 15.21 7.90
C LEU A 84 2.59 16.11 6.98
N ALA A 85 2.78 15.73 5.72
CA ALA A 85 3.57 16.50 4.76
C ALA A 85 3.01 17.93 4.58
N GLU A 86 1.70 18.07 4.42
CA GLU A 86 1.02 19.35 4.29
C GLU A 86 1.18 20.21 5.56
N SER A 87 1.09 19.61 6.74
CA SER A 87 1.31 20.33 7.99
C SER A 87 2.74 20.90 8.10
N MET A 88 3.75 20.14 7.66
CA MET A 88 5.15 20.58 7.64
C MET A 88 5.40 21.68 6.61
N ILE A 89 4.73 21.62 5.45
CA ILE A 89 4.79 22.67 4.43
C ILE A 89 4.09 23.95 4.91
N ALA A 90 2.99 23.84 5.65
CA ALA A 90 2.28 24.99 6.19
C ALA A 90 3.10 25.73 7.27
N THR A 91 3.75 25.00 8.19
CA THR A 91 4.56 25.61 9.26
C THR A 91 5.83 26.29 8.75
N THR A 92 6.40 25.84 7.63
CA THR A 92 7.52 26.54 6.96
C THR A 92 7.07 27.81 6.22
N THR A 93 5.78 27.97 5.93
CA THR A 93 5.23 29.09 5.16
C THR A 93 4.61 30.19 6.06
N ALA A 94 4.10 29.83 7.23
CA ALA A 94 3.34 30.72 8.13
C ALA A 94 4.20 31.43 9.19
N ALA A 95 4.72 32.61 8.84
CA ALA A 95 4.88 33.75 9.75
C ALA A 95 4.93 35.04 8.92
N ASP A 96 3.77 35.64 8.70
CA ASP A 96 3.63 37.04 8.28
C ASP A 96 2.98 37.78 9.46
N PRO A 97 3.72 38.53 10.29
CA PRO A 97 3.15 39.29 11.39
C PRO A 97 2.62 40.62 10.83
N LYS A 98 1.62 40.54 9.97
CA LYS A 98 0.68 41.65 9.76
C LYS A 98 -0.67 41.10 10.17
N ILE A 99 -1.25 41.71 11.22
CA ILE A 99 -2.53 41.38 11.87
C ILE A 99 -2.36 40.58 13.18
N SER A 100 -1.74 41.19 14.18
CA SER A 100 -2.35 41.28 15.52
C SER A 100 -1.70 42.43 16.31
N ALA A 101 -2.56 43.16 17.02
CA ALA A 101 -2.35 44.48 17.60
C ALA A 101 -1.35 44.50 18.78
N PRO A 102 -0.78 45.68 19.14
CA PRO A 102 0.23 45.81 20.19
C PRO A 102 -0.43 45.75 21.57
N PHE A 103 -0.46 44.57 22.20
CA PHE A 103 -0.91 44.45 23.59
C PHE A 103 0.01 43.67 24.54
N PHE A 104 1.23 43.32 24.12
CA PHE A 104 2.24 42.80 25.05
C PHE A 104 3.61 43.45 24.84
N PRO A 105 4.14 44.17 25.84
CA PRO A 105 5.48 44.72 25.81
C PRO A 105 6.52 43.62 26.03
N GLN A 106 7.44 43.51 25.07
CA GLN A 106 8.87 43.38 25.32
C GLN A 106 9.33 42.14 26.13
N TRP A 107 8.93 40.94 25.71
CA TRP A 107 9.91 39.84 25.77
C TRP A 107 10.95 40.08 24.67
N LYS A 108 12.22 39.93 25.02
CA LYS A 108 13.35 40.22 24.14
C LYS A 108 13.16 39.52 22.80
N ARG A 109 13.01 40.34 21.78
CA ARG A 109 13.11 39.98 20.37
C ARG A 109 14.59 39.71 20.06
N ASP A 110 15.16 38.72 20.74
CA ASP A 110 16.42 38.11 20.33
C ASP A 110 16.12 37.45 19.00
N GLU A 111 16.49 38.13 17.91
CA GLU A 111 16.46 37.71 16.50
C GLU A 111 15.70 36.40 16.27
N ALA A 112 14.38 36.46 16.44
CA ALA A 112 13.47 35.37 16.20
C ALA A 112 13.39 35.21 14.68
N MET A 113 14.41 34.53 14.14
CA MET A 113 14.42 33.75 12.91
C MET A 113 13.35 34.19 11.90
N THR A 114 13.48 35.43 11.41
CA THR A 114 12.60 35.97 10.36
C THR A 114 12.98 35.43 8.97
N THR A 115 13.97 34.55 8.89
CA THR A 115 14.29 33.81 7.67
C THR A 115 13.35 32.62 7.58
N LYS A 116 12.23 32.79 6.86
CA LYS A 116 11.43 31.68 6.33
C LYS A 116 12.38 30.75 5.58
N THR A 117 12.69 29.60 6.14
CA THR A 117 13.33 28.53 5.36
C THR A 117 12.23 27.93 4.51
N PRO A 118 12.29 28.02 3.16
CA PRO A 118 11.35 27.32 2.30
C PRO A 118 11.32 25.83 2.69
N PRO A 119 10.19 25.13 2.53
CA PRO A 119 10.18 23.70 2.73
C PRO A 119 11.30 23.05 1.90
N GLY A 120 12.03 22.12 2.53
CA GLY A 120 13.14 21.43 1.88
C GLY A 120 12.68 20.78 0.57
N LYS A 121 13.59 20.71 -0.42
CA LYS A 121 13.30 20.05 -1.71
C LYS A 121 12.88 18.59 -1.49
N CYS A 122 13.42 17.93 -0.46
CA CYS A 122 13.03 16.59 -0.08
C CYS A 122 11.56 16.51 0.35
N LEU A 123 11.14 17.35 1.30
CA LEU A 123 9.74 17.43 1.74
C LEU A 123 8.78 17.66 0.57
N LEU A 124 9.09 18.63 -0.30
CA LEU A 124 8.26 18.92 -1.48
C LEU A 124 8.20 17.73 -2.44
N SER A 125 9.34 17.08 -2.71
CA SER A 125 9.38 15.89 -3.57
C SER A 125 8.63 14.72 -2.95
N CYS A 126 8.74 14.52 -1.63
CA CYS A 126 8.02 13.45 -0.96
C CYS A 126 6.51 13.70 -0.98
N ASN A 127 6.07 14.92 -0.69
CA ASN A 127 4.66 15.29 -0.76
C ASN A 127 4.09 15.04 -2.16
N LYS A 128 4.84 15.41 -3.21
CA LYS A 128 4.45 15.12 -4.59
C LYS A 128 4.28 13.62 -4.83
N THR A 129 5.24 12.80 -4.41
CA THR A 129 5.17 11.34 -4.57
C THR A 129 4.00 10.72 -3.77
N ILE A 130 3.71 11.21 -2.57
CA ILE A 130 2.53 10.77 -1.80
C ILE A 130 1.26 11.06 -2.60
N GLY A 131 1.17 12.24 -3.22
CA GLY A 131 0.07 12.59 -4.13
C GLY A 131 -0.04 11.68 -5.35
N GLU A 132 1.08 11.24 -5.92
CA GLU A 132 1.08 10.25 -7.02
C GLU A 132 0.55 8.89 -6.58
N VAL A 133 0.93 8.43 -5.38
CA VAL A 133 0.39 7.21 -4.78
C VAL A 133 -1.11 7.33 -4.51
N ASP A 134 -1.55 8.46 -3.97
CA ASP A 134 -2.97 8.73 -3.71
C ASP A 134 -3.78 8.72 -5.02
N ALA A 135 -3.25 9.33 -6.09
CA ALA A 135 -3.87 9.32 -7.41
C ALA A 135 -4.03 7.89 -7.97
N ILE A 136 -3.05 7.00 -7.74
CA ILE A 136 -3.16 5.59 -8.12
C ILE A 136 -4.31 4.91 -7.38
N LEU A 137 -4.44 5.11 -6.07
CA LEU A 137 -5.48 4.49 -5.25
C LEU A 137 -6.89 5.03 -5.55
N THR A 138 -6.99 6.33 -5.84
CA THR A 138 -8.27 7.00 -6.10
C THR A 138 -8.78 6.80 -7.52
N CYS A 139 -7.88 6.62 -8.51
CA CYS A 139 -8.23 6.46 -9.92
C CYS A 139 -9.15 7.59 -10.45
N GLY A 140 -9.00 8.82 -9.94
CA GLY A 140 -9.84 9.95 -10.32
C GLY A 140 -11.34 9.70 -10.06
N HIS A 141 -12.18 9.90 -11.08
CA HIS A 141 -13.64 9.73 -10.99
C HIS A 141 -14.12 8.29 -11.25
N THR A 142 -13.23 7.31 -11.23
CA THR A 142 -13.57 5.91 -11.48
C THR A 142 -14.39 5.32 -10.33
N TYR A 143 -15.48 4.62 -10.65
CA TYR A 143 -16.28 3.86 -9.68
C TYR A 143 -15.43 2.81 -8.97
N MET A 144 -15.72 2.55 -7.69
CA MET A 144 -14.89 1.68 -6.84
C MET A 144 -14.71 0.28 -7.42
N GLU A 145 -15.72 -0.23 -8.12
CA GLU A 145 -15.77 -1.55 -8.75
C GLU A 145 -14.83 -1.66 -9.96
N ASP A 146 -14.57 -0.55 -10.67
CA ASP A 146 -13.77 -0.50 -11.89
C ASP A 146 -12.30 -0.12 -11.62
N ARG A 147 -11.97 0.28 -10.39
CA ARG A 147 -10.60 0.64 -9.98
C ARG A 147 -9.58 -0.51 -10.02
N PRO A 148 -9.90 -1.76 -9.63
CA PRO A 148 -8.87 -2.78 -9.43
C PRO A 148 -8.00 -3.06 -10.67
N PRO A 149 -8.54 -3.18 -11.89
CA PRO A 149 -7.70 -3.31 -13.09
C PRO A 149 -6.78 -2.11 -13.34
N ILE A 150 -7.27 -0.88 -13.10
CA ILE A 150 -6.49 0.35 -13.28
C ILE A 150 -5.37 0.45 -12.25
N ILE A 151 -5.68 0.15 -10.98
CA ILE A 151 -4.68 0.07 -9.90
C ILE A 151 -3.61 -0.97 -10.27
N HIS A 152 -4.02 -2.15 -10.74
CA HIS A 152 -3.09 -3.21 -11.12
C HIS A 152 -2.14 -2.77 -12.24
N GLN A 153 -2.66 -2.11 -13.28
CA GLN A 153 -1.85 -1.58 -14.38
C GLN A 153 -0.87 -0.52 -13.88
N ASN A 154 -1.35 0.45 -13.09
CA ASN A 154 -0.53 1.54 -12.56
C ASN A 154 0.58 1.03 -11.65
N LEU A 155 0.27 0.09 -10.75
CA LEU A 155 1.29 -0.51 -9.88
C LEU A 155 2.26 -1.38 -10.68
N THR A 156 1.81 -2.07 -11.71
CA THR A 156 2.72 -2.82 -12.60
C THR A 156 3.73 -1.88 -13.25
N VAL A 157 3.28 -0.74 -13.79
CA VAL A 157 4.19 0.29 -14.33
C VAL A 157 5.10 0.85 -13.24
N LEU A 158 4.56 1.15 -12.06
CA LEU A 158 5.34 1.72 -10.95
C LEU A 158 6.49 0.80 -10.50
N PHE A 159 6.23 -0.50 -10.40
CA PHE A 159 7.19 -1.47 -9.87
C PHE A 159 8.06 -2.15 -10.94
N HIS A 160 7.63 -2.20 -12.20
CA HIS A 160 8.30 -2.93 -13.28
C HIS A 160 8.66 -2.06 -14.50
N GLY A 161 8.25 -0.79 -14.53
CA GLY A 161 8.47 0.13 -15.66
C GLY A 161 9.90 0.68 -15.78
N GLY A 162 10.84 0.20 -14.97
CA GLY A 162 12.26 0.63 -15.03
C GLY A 162 12.54 2.04 -14.48
N HIS A 163 11.56 2.68 -13.85
CA HIS A 163 11.76 3.98 -13.19
C HIS A 163 12.46 3.82 -11.84
N PRO A 164 13.37 4.74 -11.47
CA PRO A 164 13.97 4.71 -10.14
C PRO A 164 12.89 4.92 -9.07
N PRO A 165 13.07 4.33 -7.88
CA PRO A 165 12.18 4.61 -6.76
C PRO A 165 12.14 6.10 -6.46
N SER A 166 10.99 6.57 -6.00
CA SER A 166 10.81 7.96 -5.58
C SER A 166 11.77 8.33 -4.44
N LEU A 167 12.16 9.61 -4.37
CA LEU A 167 13.04 10.12 -3.32
C LEU A 167 12.50 9.88 -1.91
N CYS A 168 11.17 9.87 -1.74
CA CYS A 168 10.59 9.58 -0.44
C CYS A 168 10.83 8.14 0.04
N LYS A 169 11.03 7.20 -0.89
CA LYS A 169 11.41 5.82 -0.58
C LYS A 169 12.88 5.73 -0.16
N SER A 170 13.79 6.36 -0.91
CA SER A 170 15.23 6.29 -0.65
C SER A 170 15.70 7.13 0.54
N GLY A 171 14.87 8.07 1.00
CA GLY A 171 15.23 9.07 2.00
C GLY A 171 15.79 10.36 1.39
N CYS A 172 15.90 11.40 2.20
CA CYS A 172 16.44 12.71 1.77
C CYS A 172 17.96 12.60 1.53
N LEU A 173 18.37 12.81 0.28
CA LEU A 173 19.75 12.59 -0.18
C LEU A 173 20.80 13.52 0.46
N ASP A 174 20.39 14.69 0.95
CA ASP A 174 21.29 15.68 1.55
C ASP A 174 21.70 15.34 2.99
N GLY A 175 21.12 14.30 3.60
CA GLY A 175 21.41 13.86 4.97
C GLY A 175 20.98 14.87 6.05
N SER A 176 20.59 16.09 5.66
CA SER A 176 20.10 17.17 6.52
C SER A 176 18.59 17.10 6.72
N SER A 177 18.02 15.89 6.81
CA SER A 177 16.59 15.75 7.04
C SER A 177 16.23 16.14 8.47
N SER A 178 15.23 16.98 8.62
CA SER A 178 14.55 17.18 9.90
C SER A 178 13.95 15.87 10.43
N GLU A 179 13.71 15.77 11.74
CA GLU A 179 13.02 14.62 12.35
C GLU A 179 11.67 14.33 11.68
N GLY A 180 10.93 15.39 11.29
CA GLY A 180 9.69 15.27 10.55
C GLY A 180 9.86 14.66 9.16
N GLU A 181 10.92 15.03 8.41
CA GLU A 181 11.20 14.46 7.09
C GLU A 181 11.60 12.98 7.17
N ALA A 182 12.38 12.60 8.20
CA ALA A 182 12.72 11.20 8.45
C ALA A 182 11.48 10.36 8.81
N LEU A 183 10.56 10.92 9.60
CA LEU A 183 9.28 10.29 9.92
C LEU A 183 8.40 10.14 8.66
N LEU A 184 8.35 11.16 7.81
CA LEU A 184 7.59 11.13 6.57
C LEU A 184 8.13 10.07 5.59
N ALA A 185 9.45 10.00 5.41
CA ALA A 185 10.09 8.96 4.60
C ALA A 185 9.81 7.55 5.15
N THR A 186 9.81 7.40 6.48
CA THR A 186 9.44 6.12 7.13
C THR A 186 8.00 5.73 6.83
N LYS A 187 7.05 6.68 6.94
CA LYS A 187 5.65 6.46 6.56
C LYS A 187 5.50 6.11 5.08
N PHE A 188 6.24 6.78 4.20
CA PHE A 188 6.20 6.48 2.78
C PHE A 188 6.75 5.08 2.46
N ASN A 189 7.86 4.67 3.07
CA ASN A 189 8.40 3.32 2.91
C ASN A 189 7.42 2.23 3.35
N TYR A 190 6.67 2.51 4.42
CA TYR A 190 5.58 1.64 4.85
C TYR A 190 4.49 1.53 3.78
N ILE A 191 3.95 2.65 3.30
CA ILE A 191 2.94 2.71 2.24
C ILE A 191 3.44 1.99 0.98
N TRP A 192 4.69 2.24 0.59
CA TRP A 192 5.31 1.60 -0.58
C TRP A 192 5.28 0.07 -0.48
N SER A 193 5.58 -0.48 0.70
CA SER A 193 5.51 -1.92 0.95
C SER A 193 4.08 -2.46 0.88
N LEU A 194 3.09 -1.68 1.31
CA LEU A 194 1.66 -2.02 1.17
C LEU A 194 1.22 -2.03 -0.29
N LEU A 195 1.68 -1.07 -1.10
CA LEU A 195 1.40 -1.02 -2.53
C LEU A 195 1.97 -2.25 -3.25
N ASP A 196 3.19 -2.66 -2.90
CA ASP A 196 3.84 -3.85 -3.47
C ASP A 196 3.06 -5.13 -3.10
N LEU A 197 2.66 -5.26 -1.84
CA LEU A 197 1.80 -6.35 -1.38
C LEU A 197 0.45 -6.35 -2.11
N MET A 198 -0.20 -5.19 -2.26
CA MET A 198 -1.45 -5.08 -3.01
C MET A 198 -1.27 -5.45 -4.49
N LYS A 199 -0.17 -5.04 -5.12
CA LYS A 199 0.21 -5.46 -6.48
C LYS A 199 0.37 -6.98 -6.60
N ALA A 200 0.85 -7.64 -5.55
CA ALA A 200 0.95 -9.10 -5.50
C ALA A 200 -0.41 -9.81 -5.34
N VAL A 201 -1.38 -9.20 -4.67
CA VAL A 201 -2.73 -9.76 -4.43
C VAL A 201 -3.65 -9.55 -5.64
N LEU A 202 -3.48 -8.45 -6.37
CA LEU A 202 -4.37 -8.03 -7.47
C LEU A 202 -4.60 -9.08 -8.57
N PRO A 203 -3.60 -9.84 -9.06
CA PRO A 203 -3.84 -10.88 -10.05
C PRO A 203 -4.82 -11.97 -9.59
N GLU A 204 -4.73 -12.40 -8.33
CA GLU A 204 -5.62 -13.41 -7.76
C GLU A 204 -7.03 -12.83 -7.55
N TYR A 205 -7.11 -11.58 -7.05
CA TYR A 205 -8.36 -10.84 -6.92
C TYR A 205 -9.12 -10.77 -8.26
N LEU A 206 -8.43 -10.32 -9.33
CA LEU A 206 -9.03 -10.13 -10.65
C LEU A 206 -9.45 -11.47 -11.29
N SER A 207 -8.69 -12.54 -11.04
CA SER A 207 -9.00 -13.88 -11.52
C SER A 207 -10.27 -14.43 -10.85
N GLU A 208 -10.44 -14.21 -9.55
CA GLU A 208 -11.63 -14.65 -8.81
C GLU A 208 -12.89 -13.85 -9.16
N THR A 209 -12.77 -12.56 -9.45
CA THR A 209 -13.93 -11.71 -9.76
C THR A 209 -14.38 -11.80 -11.22
N GLY A 210 -13.63 -12.49 -12.08
CA GLY A 210 -13.91 -12.54 -13.52
C GLY A 210 -13.83 -11.18 -14.20
N THR A 211 -13.15 -10.21 -13.58
CA THR A 211 -13.08 -8.84 -14.08
C THR A 211 -12.07 -8.80 -15.22
N ALA A 212 -12.55 -8.77 -16.46
CA ALA A 212 -11.71 -8.56 -17.62
C ALA A 212 -10.95 -7.23 -17.48
N THR A 213 -9.65 -7.26 -17.72
CA THR A 213 -8.77 -6.08 -17.74
C THR A 213 -9.33 -5.07 -18.74
N THR A 214 -10.08 -4.08 -18.27
CA THR A 214 -10.52 -2.99 -19.13
C THR A 214 -9.33 -2.07 -19.28
N THR A 215 -8.76 -2.03 -20.49
CA THR A 215 -7.66 -1.12 -20.85
C THR A 215 -8.18 0.30 -20.95
N VAL A 216 -8.33 0.97 -19.81
CA VAL A 216 -8.45 2.44 -19.78
C VAL A 216 -7.02 3.00 -19.86
N PRO A 217 -6.72 3.92 -20.80
CA PRO A 217 -5.42 4.57 -20.86
C PRO A 217 -5.17 5.33 -19.56
N SER A 218 -4.19 4.88 -18.77
CA SER A 218 -3.76 5.60 -17.59
C SER A 218 -3.02 6.88 -18.01
N PRO A 219 -3.31 8.05 -17.41
CA PRO A 219 -2.52 9.26 -17.64
C PRO A 219 -1.04 9.07 -17.27
N TYR A 220 -0.70 8.09 -16.42
CA TYR A 220 0.69 7.75 -16.10
C TYR A 220 1.41 7.04 -17.25
N VAL A 221 0.71 6.28 -18.08
CA VAL A 221 1.26 5.72 -19.34
C VAL A 221 1.46 6.84 -20.36
N ALA A 222 0.56 7.81 -20.42
CA ALA A 222 0.69 8.97 -21.30
C ALA A 222 1.87 9.88 -20.91
N ALA A 223 2.11 10.08 -19.61
CA ALA A 223 3.24 10.87 -19.13
C ALA A 223 4.60 10.18 -19.37
N ALA A 224 4.67 8.85 -19.31
CA ALA A 224 5.89 8.09 -19.60
C ALA A 224 6.23 8.00 -21.10
N ALA A 225 5.26 8.21 -21.98
CA ALA A 225 5.44 8.17 -23.44
C ALA A 225 5.78 9.54 -24.07
N ALA A 226 5.76 10.63 -23.28
CA ALA A 226 6.20 11.92 -23.78
C ALA A 226 7.73 11.93 -23.90
N PRO A 227 8.33 12.07 -25.10
CA PRO A 227 9.75 12.31 -25.20
C PRO A 227 10.06 13.61 -24.44
N ALA A 228 11.07 13.54 -23.56
CA ALA A 228 11.62 14.74 -22.94
C ALA A 228 12.05 15.73 -24.03
N PRO A 229 11.85 17.05 -23.82
CA PRO A 229 12.22 18.08 -24.79
C PRO A 229 13.72 18.10 -25.08
#